data_AF-A0A6M1NLT7-F1
#
_entry.id   AF-A0A6M1NLT7-F1
#
_cell.length_a   1.000
_cell.length_b   1.000
_cell.length_c   1.000
_cell.angle_alpha   90.00
_cell.angle_beta   90.00
_cell.angle_gamma   90.00
#
_symmetry.space_group_name_H-M   'P 1'
#
loop_
_entity.id
_entity.type
_entity.pdbx_description
1 polymer ?
#
loop_
_entity_poly.entity_id
_entity_poly.type
_entity_poly.pdbx_seq_one_letter_code
_entity_poly.pdbx_strand_id
1 'polypeptide(L)'
;MNRFYLTVLGILFLAVCNAKVINVQAVPGGIYYVSGDNRDLQIVVKGKGTETRPFVIRPRSKDAIMRGNSFIKLDNQCANIIIRDLTFEDNVIQYKSSTSLIEIGRSKKSTVTNIRIENVEFRSRNGFKDRDKETQFHWINIFGNNVVINKCRFSGKRNRLPIIHVNSNFDNNVIRDNIFQDVPSRAAGALEAIRVGLADGDSDVRIVGNSFINYHGDSETISIKANGAVLSDNTFINSRSGISIRYGNNCDIVNNTFSNTVTPIRIAGSNHRIVGNTFNKNKKDASITFMVGGKSYPNVENIEISRNQFNLKNVTFNCIQFPNHHSFPSDIRLSQNYQNGIPLENKHTNIENNRIATKNKRSDNTVLYTYDF
;
A
#
# COMPACT_ATOMS: atom_id res chain seq x y z
N MET A 1 -44.23 -34.87 20.76
CA MET A 1 -43.32 -35.21 21.87
C MET A 1 -42.60 -36.50 21.50
N ASN A 2 -41.31 -36.45 21.17
CA ASN A 2 -40.45 -37.62 21.15
C ASN A 2 -39.08 -37.18 21.67
N ARG A 3 -38.74 -37.64 22.87
CA ARG A 3 -37.42 -37.48 23.49
C ARG A 3 -36.54 -38.64 23.02
N PHE A 4 -35.33 -38.34 22.56
CA PHE A 4 -34.24 -39.30 22.59
C PHE A 4 -33.06 -38.69 23.35
N TYR A 5 -32.65 -39.41 24.39
CA TYR A 5 -31.42 -39.21 25.15
C TYR A 5 -30.23 -39.63 24.28
N LEU A 6 -29.15 -38.85 24.27
CA LEU A 6 -27.85 -39.32 23.79
C LEU A 6 -26.81 -39.20 24.90
N THR A 7 -26.31 -40.35 25.31
CA THR A 7 -25.25 -40.60 26.28
C THR A 7 -23.89 -40.19 25.69
N VAL A 8 -23.07 -39.54 26.52
CA VAL A 8 -21.71 -39.10 26.21
C VAL A 8 -20.74 -40.27 26.37
N LEU A 9 -19.98 -40.61 25.32
CA LEU A 9 -18.67 -41.25 25.46
C LEU A 9 -17.74 -40.75 24.35
N GLY A 10 -16.53 -40.32 24.76
CA GLY A 10 -15.65 -39.44 24.02
C GLY A 10 -14.96 -40.04 22.80
N ILE A 11 -14.86 -39.21 21.76
CA ILE A 11 -13.80 -39.22 20.75
C ILE A 11 -13.39 -37.76 20.53
N LEU A 12 -12.14 -37.44 20.88
CA LEU A 12 -11.49 -36.17 20.58
C LEU A 12 -11.02 -36.21 19.12
N PHE A 13 -11.72 -35.55 18.19
CA PHE A 13 -11.18 -34.75 17.07
C PHE A 13 -12.29 -34.27 16.13
N LEU A 14 -12.39 -32.94 16.00
CA LEU A 14 -12.78 -32.11 14.84
C LEU A 14 -13.68 -30.96 15.29
N ALA A 15 -13.06 -29.79 15.46
CA ALA A 15 -13.76 -28.52 15.47
C ALA A 15 -14.60 -28.43 14.19
N VAL A 16 -15.93 -28.49 14.34
CA VAL A 16 -16.87 -28.22 13.26
C VAL A 16 -16.80 -26.72 12.97
N CYS A 17 -15.92 -26.37 12.04
CA CYS A 17 -15.79 -25.05 11.45
C CYS A 17 -16.98 -24.85 10.49
N ASN A 18 -18.16 -24.52 11.02
CA ASN A 18 -19.28 -24.14 10.17
C ASN A 18 -19.10 -22.69 9.71
N ALA A 19 -18.16 -22.47 8.79
CA ALA A 19 -18.10 -21.22 8.04
C ALA A 19 -19.44 -20.99 7.33
N LYS A 20 -20.02 -19.80 7.47
CA LYS A 20 -21.29 -19.44 6.84
C LYS A 20 -20.98 -18.84 5.47
N VAL A 21 -21.06 -19.65 4.41
CA VAL A 21 -20.92 -19.17 3.03
C VAL A 21 -22.26 -18.64 2.53
N ILE A 22 -22.29 -17.37 2.13
CA ILE A 22 -23.47 -16.70 1.57
C ILE A 22 -23.15 -16.25 0.16
N ASN A 23 -23.89 -16.81 -0.80
CA ASN A 23 -23.86 -16.36 -2.19
C ASN A 23 -24.87 -15.22 -2.38
N VAL A 24 -24.39 -14.07 -2.84
CA VAL A 24 -25.19 -12.86 -3.04
C VAL A 24 -25.20 -12.52 -4.52
N GLN A 25 -26.40 -12.40 -5.09
CA GLN A 25 -26.57 -11.91 -6.45
C GLN A 25 -26.75 -10.39 -6.43
N ALA A 26 -25.74 -9.66 -6.91
CA ALA A 26 -25.81 -8.23 -7.14
C ALA A 26 -26.75 -7.93 -8.31
N VAL A 27 -27.68 -7.01 -8.04
CA VAL A 27 -28.65 -6.48 -9.00
C VAL A 27 -28.70 -4.94 -8.90
N PRO A 28 -29.12 -4.23 -9.95
CA PRO A 28 -29.15 -2.77 -9.96
C PRO A 28 -30.00 -2.17 -8.80
N GLY A 29 -29.34 -1.45 -7.90
CA GLY A 29 -29.96 -0.81 -6.72
C GLY A 29 -30.21 -1.76 -5.54
N GLY A 30 -29.79 -3.02 -5.64
CA GLY A 30 -29.90 -3.97 -4.53
C GLY A 30 -29.00 -3.60 -3.35
N ILE A 31 -29.39 -4.03 -2.15
CA ILE A 31 -28.62 -3.83 -0.92
C ILE A 31 -28.48 -5.16 -0.18
N TYR A 32 -27.26 -5.53 0.19
CA TYR A 32 -27.00 -6.59 1.15
C TYR A 32 -26.60 -5.98 2.50
N TYR A 33 -27.34 -6.36 3.55
CA TYR A 33 -27.09 -5.93 4.92
C TYR A 33 -26.30 -6.99 5.68
N VAL A 34 -25.08 -6.66 6.09
CA VAL A 34 -24.32 -7.45 7.07
C VAL A 34 -24.93 -7.18 8.45
N SER A 35 -25.32 -8.21 9.20
CA SER A 35 -26.06 -8.06 10.46
C SER A 35 -25.42 -8.87 11.60
N GLY A 36 -25.30 -8.28 12.79
CA GLY A 36 -24.79 -8.93 14.01
C GLY A 36 -23.27 -9.12 14.06
N ASP A 37 -22.77 -9.68 15.17
CA ASP A 37 -21.38 -10.10 15.30
C ASP A 37 -21.14 -11.36 14.45
N ASN A 38 -20.49 -11.19 13.29
CA ASN A 38 -20.30 -12.26 12.33
C ASN A 38 -18.92 -12.87 12.49
N ARG A 39 -18.87 -14.08 13.05
CA ARG A 39 -17.69 -14.94 13.00
C ARG A 39 -17.81 -15.91 11.82
N ASP A 40 -16.73 -16.00 11.04
CA ASP A 40 -16.58 -16.92 9.91
C ASP A 40 -17.65 -16.77 8.79
N LEU A 41 -18.10 -15.53 8.54
CA LEU A 41 -19.04 -15.19 7.46
C LEU A 41 -18.30 -14.91 6.14
N GLN A 42 -18.54 -15.76 5.16
CA GLN A 42 -17.94 -15.68 3.84
C GLN A 42 -18.99 -15.21 2.83
N ILE A 43 -18.86 -13.99 2.32
CA ILE A 43 -19.79 -13.43 1.34
C ILE A 43 -19.17 -13.55 -0.04
N VAL A 44 -19.85 -14.24 -0.96
CA VAL A 44 -19.43 -14.39 -2.36
C VAL A 44 -20.46 -13.70 -3.24
N VAL A 45 -20.05 -12.66 -3.95
CA VAL A 45 -20.91 -11.79 -4.75
C VAL A 45 -20.73 -12.10 -6.23
N LYS A 46 -21.85 -12.27 -6.93
CA LYS A 46 -21.91 -12.39 -8.40
C LYS A 46 -22.90 -11.38 -8.95
N GLY A 47 -22.75 -10.98 -10.21
CA GLY A 47 -23.65 -10.02 -10.85
C GLY A 47 -23.17 -8.58 -10.77
N LYS A 48 -24.04 -7.65 -11.15
CA LYS A 48 -23.67 -6.26 -11.40
C LYS A 48 -24.77 -5.31 -10.91
N GLY A 49 -24.35 -4.17 -10.38
CA GLY A 49 -25.19 -2.98 -10.35
C GLY A 49 -25.10 -2.22 -11.68
N THR A 50 -25.61 -0.99 -11.68
CA THR A 50 -25.36 0.00 -12.75
C THR A 50 -24.76 1.26 -12.15
N GLU A 51 -24.19 2.15 -12.98
CA GLU A 51 -23.59 3.40 -12.51
C GLU A 51 -24.59 4.27 -11.71
N THR A 52 -25.84 4.35 -12.18
CA THR A 52 -26.91 5.13 -11.51
C THR A 52 -27.60 4.36 -10.39
N ARG A 53 -27.57 3.02 -10.42
CA ARG A 53 -28.14 2.14 -9.40
C ARG A 53 -27.12 1.07 -8.99
N PRO A 54 -26.09 1.44 -8.20
CA PRO A 54 -25.07 0.50 -7.76
C PRO A 54 -25.66 -0.54 -6.80
N PHE A 55 -25.03 -1.71 -6.71
CA PHE A 55 -25.32 -2.67 -5.65
C PHE A 55 -24.52 -2.29 -4.39
N VAL A 56 -25.14 -2.32 -3.21
CA VAL A 56 -24.51 -1.83 -1.97
C VAL A 56 -24.40 -2.94 -0.93
N ILE A 57 -23.21 -3.12 -0.37
CA ILE A 57 -22.95 -3.96 0.79
C ILE A 57 -22.64 -3.03 1.97
N ARG A 58 -23.43 -3.10 3.03
CA ARG A 58 -23.31 -2.21 4.20
C ARG A 58 -23.76 -2.91 5.48
N PRO A 59 -23.38 -2.42 6.67
CA PRO A 59 -23.96 -2.92 7.90
C PRO A 59 -25.45 -2.61 8.01
N ARG A 60 -26.19 -3.48 8.69
CA ARG A 60 -27.55 -3.22 9.18
C ARG A 60 -27.53 -2.22 10.35
N SER A 61 -26.54 -2.35 11.22
CA SER A 61 -26.36 -1.59 12.45
C SER A 61 -24.88 -1.59 12.87
N LYS A 62 -24.48 -0.72 13.81
CA LYS A 62 -23.07 -0.51 14.20
C LYS A 62 -22.40 -1.72 14.85
N ASP A 63 -23.19 -2.69 15.31
CA ASP A 63 -22.75 -3.98 15.86
C ASP A 63 -22.36 -5.01 14.78
N ALA A 64 -22.61 -4.70 13.50
CA ALA A 64 -22.25 -5.57 12.39
C ALA A 64 -20.74 -5.57 12.13
N ILE A 65 -20.01 -6.45 12.82
CA ILE A 65 -18.56 -6.57 12.76
C ILE A 65 -18.20 -7.94 12.17
N MET A 66 -17.26 -7.96 11.23
CA MET A 66 -16.75 -9.16 10.58
C MET A 66 -15.48 -9.64 11.28
N ARG A 67 -15.52 -10.85 11.86
CA ARG A 67 -14.42 -11.46 12.65
C ARG A 67 -14.10 -12.88 12.18
N GLY A 68 -12.97 -13.44 12.64
CA GLY A 68 -12.55 -14.80 12.25
C GLY A 68 -12.30 -14.90 10.74
N ASN A 69 -12.64 -16.04 10.14
CA ASN A 69 -12.53 -16.34 8.71
C ASN A 69 -13.68 -15.69 7.91
N SER A 70 -13.89 -14.39 8.11
CA SER A 70 -14.89 -13.59 7.42
C SER A 70 -14.27 -12.75 6.32
N PHE A 71 -14.89 -12.74 5.14
CA PHE A 71 -14.42 -12.00 3.97
C PHE A 71 -15.55 -11.72 2.96
N ILE A 72 -15.29 -10.81 2.02
CA ILE A 72 -16.14 -10.50 0.88
C ILE A 72 -15.35 -10.79 -0.39
N LYS A 73 -15.94 -11.57 -1.31
CA LYS A 73 -15.38 -11.82 -2.65
C LYS A 73 -16.31 -11.29 -3.71
N LEU A 74 -15.73 -10.59 -4.67
CA LEU A 74 -16.40 -10.22 -5.92
C LEU A 74 -15.89 -11.12 -7.03
N ASP A 75 -16.77 -11.87 -7.68
CA ASP A 75 -16.42 -12.69 -8.84
C ASP A 75 -15.87 -11.82 -10.00
N ASN A 76 -15.09 -12.43 -10.89
CA ASN A 76 -14.34 -11.81 -12.00
C ASN A 76 -15.14 -10.95 -13.00
N GLN A 77 -16.46 -10.86 -12.87
CA GLN A 77 -17.35 -10.10 -13.76
C GLN A 77 -18.23 -9.11 -13.00
N CYS A 78 -17.98 -8.86 -11.71
CA CYS A 78 -18.75 -7.89 -10.95
C CYS A 78 -18.54 -6.46 -11.46
N ALA A 79 -19.58 -5.63 -11.39
CA ALA A 79 -19.46 -4.21 -11.73
C ALA A 79 -20.42 -3.34 -10.93
N ASN A 80 -20.04 -2.08 -10.70
CA ASN A 80 -20.86 -1.06 -10.03
C ASN A 80 -21.32 -1.50 -8.63
N ILE A 81 -20.36 -1.83 -7.77
CA ILE A 81 -20.60 -2.29 -6.39
C ILE A 81 -19.95 -1.33 -5.40
N ILE A 82 -20.67 -1.02 -4.32
CA ILE A 82 -20.19 -0.22 -3.20
C ILE A 82 -20.14 -1.09 -1.95
N ILE A 83 -18.97 -1.20 -1.33
CA ILE A 83 -18.78 -1.79 0.00
C ILE A 83 -18.51 -0.65 0.95
N ARG A 84 -19.37 -0.43 1.96
CA ARG A 84 -19.21 0.74 2.84
C ARG A 84 -19.62 0.53 4.28
N ASP A 85 -19.05 1.35 5.15
CA ASP A 85 -19.39 1.48 6.57
C ASP A 85 -19.19 0.19 7.39
N LEU A 86 -18.44 -0.79 6.86
CA LEU A 86 -18.19 -2.07 7.54
C LEU A 86 -16.97 -1.99 8.49
N THR A 87 -16.93 -2.92 9.44
CA THR A 87 -15.76 -3.12 10.31
C THR A 87 -15.28 -4.56 10.20
N PHE A 88 -13.99 -4.72 9.88
CA PHE A 88 -13.22 -5.96 9.98
C PHE A 88 -12.34 -5.89 11.22
N GLU A 89 -12.53 -6.82 12.15
CA GLU A 89 -11.79 -6.84 13.42
C GLU A 89 -11.20 -8.22 13.69
N ASP A 90 -9.89 -8.25 13.93
CA ASP A 90 -9.17 -9.44 14.40
C ASP A 90 -9.43 -10.70 13.53
N ASN A 91 -9.56 -10.49 12.22
CA ASN A 91 -9.80 -11.56 11.26
C ASN A 91 -8.59 -12.49 11.10
N VAL A 92 -8.89 -13.75 10.83
CA VAL A 92 -7.91 -14.78 10.47
C VAL A 92 -8.47 -15.51 9.25
N ILE A 93 -7.78 -15.40 8.12
CA ILE A 93 -8.25 -16.01 6.87
C ILE A 93 -7.59 -17.36 6.67
N GLN A 94 -8.41 -18.38 6.41
CA GLN A 94 -7.90 -19.66 5.94
C GLN A 94 -7.52 -19.50 4.46
N TYR A 95 -6.23 -19.59 4.14
CA TYR A 95 -5.70 -19.29 2.80
C TYR A 95 -6.38 -20.10 1.66
N LYS A 96 -6.82 -21.32 1.96
CA LYS A 96 -7.60 -22.15 1.01
C LYS A 96 -8.95 -21.52 0.63
N SER A 97 -9.54 -20.73 1.52
CA SER A 97 -10.84 -20.07 1.34
C SER A 97 -10.69 -18.71 0.65
N SER A 98 -9.73 -17.89 1.05
CA SER A 98 -9.43 -16.59 0.41
C SER A 98 -7.99 -16.16 0.67
N THR A 99 -7.50 -15.23 -0.14
CA THR A 99 -6.21 -14.56 0.07
C THR A 99 -6.37 -13.14 0.63
N SER A 100 -7.61 -12.67 0.88
CA SER A 100 -7.87 -11.32 1.37
C SER A 100 -9.19 -11.15 2.14
N LEU A 101 -9.35 -10.05 2.89
CA LEU A 101 -10.65 -9.71 3.53
C LEU A 101 -11.66 -9.19 2.51
N ILE A 102 -11.21 -8.41 1.54
CA ILE A 102 -11.97 -8.00 0.37
C ILE A 102 -11.18 -8.39 -0.89
N GLU A 103 -11.70 -9.39 -1.61
CA GLU A 103 -11.12 -9.94 -2.84
C GLU A 103 -11.91 -9.37 -4.04
N ILE A 104 -11.30 -8.48 -4.82
CA ILE A 104 -11.91 -7.87 -6.01
C ILE A 104 -11.39 -8.60 -7.24
N GLY A 105 -12.13 -9.60 -7.72
CA GLY A 105 -11.64 -10.51 -8.76
C GLY A 105 -10.48 -11.39 -8.26
N ARG A 106 -10.06 -12.34 -9.09
CA ARG A 106 -9.07 -13.38 -8.69
C ARG A 106 -7.99 -13.70 -9.72
N SER A 107 -7.99 -13.05 -10.87
CA SER A 107 -6.99 -13.32 -11.91
C SER A 107 -6.84 -12.16 -12.89
N LYS A 108 -5.76 -12.20 -13.68
CA LYS A 108 -5.50 -11.26 -14.80
C LYS A 108 -6.58 -11.28 -15.89
N LYS A 109 -7.50 -12.27 -15.89
CA LYS A 109 -8.66 -12.32 -16.82
C LYS A 109 -9.90 -11.63 -16.25
N SER A 110 -9.79 -10.99 -15.09
CA SER A 110 -10.89 -10.30 -14.44
C SER A 110 -11.34 -9.11 -15.27
N THR A 111 -12.65 -8.92 -15.34
CA THR A 111 -13.33 -7.77 -15.96
C THR A 111 -14.06 -6.93 -14.90
N VAL A 112 -13.68 -7.10 -13.63
CA VAL A 112 -14.28 -6.36 -12.52
C VAL A 112 -14.04 -4.86 -12.70
N THR A 113 -15.08 -4.05 -12.55
CA THR A 113 -14.94 -2.60 -12.71
C THR A 113 -15.92 -1.78 -11.88
N ASN A 114 -15.61 -0.49 -11.66
CA ASN A 114 -16.45 0.46 -10.94
C ASN A 114 -16.81 -0.02 -9.53
N ILE A 115 -15.78 -0.31 -8.73
CA ILE A 115 -15.93 -0.76 -7.34
C ILE A 115 -15.56 0.38 -6.40
N ARG A 116 -16.35 0.61 -5.36
CA ARG A 116 -16.04 1.59 -4.31
C ARG A 116 -15.98 0.92 -2.95
N ILE A 117 -14.88 1.14 -2.22
CA ILE A 117 -14.73 0.75 -0.82
C ILE A 117 -14.64 2.04 -0.02
N GLU A 118 -15.69 2.35 0.74
CA GLU A 118 -15.88 3.66 1.35
C GLU A 118 -16.07 3.53 2.86
N ASN A 119 -15.33 4.29 3.67
CA ASN A 119 -15.55 4.34 5.13
C ASN A 119 -15.53 2.95 5.81
N VAL A 120 -14.62 2.07 5.39
CA VAL A 120 -14.44 0.74 6.00
C VAL A 120 -13.31 0.80 7.03
N GLU A 121 -13.53 0.22 8.21
CA GLU A 121 -12.53 0.09 9.26
C GLU A 121 -11.95 -1.33 9.28
N PHE A 122 -10.62 -1.43 9.25
CA PHE A 122 -9.89 -2.67 9.42
C PHE A 122 -8.96 -2.52 10.62
N ARG A 123 -9.11 -3.37 11.62
CA ARG A 123 -8.27 -3.32 12.82
C ARG A 123 -7.84 -4.70 13.29
N SER A 124 -6.58 -4.77 13.72
CA SER A 124 -5.99 -5.96 14.31
C SER A 124 -5.30 -5.59 15.62
N ARG A 125 -5.73 -6.23 16.70
CA ARG A 125 -5.18 -6.14 18.06
C ARG A 125 -4.41 -7.40 18.42
N ASN A 126 -4.79 -8.53 17.81
CA ASN A 126 -4.16 -9.82 18.07
C ASN A 126 -2.77 -9.94 17.42
N GLY A 127 -1.87 -10.63 18.11
CA GLY A 127 -0.58 -11.06 17.56
C GLY A 127 -0.77 -12.23 16.59
N PHE A 128 0.05 -12.28 15.54
CA PHE A 128 0.13 -13.44 14.64
C PHE A 128 1.46 -14.16 14.90
N LYS A 129 1.45 -15.50 14.90
CA LYS A 129 2.68 -16.28 14.99
C LYS A 129 3.52 -16.04 13.73
N ASP A 130 4.81 -15.77 13.92
CA ASP A 130 5.70 -15.60 12.80
C ASP A 130 5.94 -16.94 12.10
N ARG A 131 5.65 -16.98 10.78
CA ARG A 131 6.07 -17.98 9.76
C ARG A 131 5.02 -18.95 9.21
N ASP A 132 3.76 -18.85 9.58
CA ASP A 132 2.77 -19.71 8.91
C ASP A 132 2.30 -19.10 7.58
N LYS A 133 2.52 -19.79 6.45
CA LYS A 133 1.92 -19.43 5.15
C LYS A 133 0.39 -19.41 5.23
N GLU A 134 -0.19 -20.21 6.12
CA GLU A 134 -1.64 -20.30 6.32
C GLU A 134 -2.26 -19.02 6.92
N THR A 135 -1.44 -18.12 7.48
CA THR A 135 -1.92 -16.87 8.13
C THR A 135 -1.66 -15.60 7.31
N GLN A 136 -1.17 -15.73 6.08
CA GLN A 136 -0.78 -14.60 5.23
C GLN A 136 -1.94 -14.19 4.33
N PHE A 137 -2.40 -12.95 4.43
CA PHE A 137 -3.50 -12.44 3.61
C PHE A 137 -3.42 -10.92 3.48
N HIS A 138 -3.89 -10.42 2.34
CA HIS A 138 -4.11 -9.00 2.14
C HIS A 138 -5.37 -8.54 2.88
N TRP A 139 -5.50 -7.27 3.23
CA TRP A 139 -6.83 -6.80 3.60
C TRP A 139 -7.67 -6.56 2.35
N ILE A 140 -7.07 -5.99 1.31
CA ILE A 140 -7.71 -5.77 0.02
C ILE A 140 -6.77 -6.25 -1.10
N ASN A 141 -7.28 -7.08 -2.02
CA ASN A 141 -6.55 -7.53 -3.21
C ASN A 141 -7.37 -7.26 -4.47
N ILE A 142 -6.76 -6.65 -5.48
CA ILE A 142 -7.47 -6.05 -6.61
C ILE A 142 -6.99 -6.61 -7.94
N PHE A 143 -7.92 -7.26 -8.65
CA PHE A 143 -7.87 -7.60 -10.07
C PHE A 143 -9.07 -6.92 -10.75
N GLY A 144 -9.04 -5.60 -10.92
CA GLY A 144 -10.14 -4.85 -11.54
C GLY A 144 -9.80 -3.39 -11.81
N ASN A 145 -10.51 -2.79 -12.76
CA ASN A 145 -10.35 -1.40 -13.21
C ASN A 145 -11.29 -0.45 -12.45
N ASN A 146 -10.97 0.84 -12.39
CA ASN A 146 -11.87 1.86 -11.81
C ASN A 146 -12.29 1.53 -10.36
N VAL A 147 -11.36 1.01 -9.54
CA VAL A 147 -11.59 0.76 -8.11
C VAL A 147 -11.21 2.00 -7.31
N VAL A 148 -12.10 2.47 -6.47
CA VAL A 148 -11.85 3.59 -5.55
C VAL A 148 -11.89 3.09 -4.12
N ILE A 149 -10.81 3.31 -3.37
CA ILE A 149 -10.73 3.05 -1.93
C ILE A 149 -10.59 4.39 -1.24
N ASN A 150 -11.60 4.81 -0.48
CA ASN A 150 -11.59 6.11 0.16
C ASN A 150 -12.11 6.13 1.59
N LYS A 151 -11.55 7.04 2.39
CA LYS A 151 -11.95 7.30 3.79
C LYS A 151 -11.93 6.05 4.66
N CYS A 152 -11.13 5.05 4.30
CA CYS A 152 -10.96 3.82 5.08
C CYS A 152 -9.88 4.00 6.14
N ARG A 153 -9.99 3.22 7.22
CA ARG A 153 -8.99 3.19 8.30
C ARG A 153 -8.40 1.80 8.43
N PHE A 154 -7.08 1.73 8.47
CA PHE A 154 -6.31 0.50 8.51
C PHE A 154 -5.35 0.55 9.71
N SER A 155 -5.59 -0.27 10.74
CA SER A 155 -4.82 -0.18 12.00
C SER A 155 -4.29 -1.51 12.53
N GLY A 156 -3.02 -1.53 12.93
CA GLY A 156 -2.46 -2.65 13.70
C GLY A 156 -2.29 -3.96 12.94
N LYS A 157 -2.27 -3.97 11.60
CA LYS A 157 -2.00 -5.20 10.82
C LYS A 157 -0.68 -5.82 11.27
N ARG A 158 -0.68 -7.14 11.47
CA ARG A 158 0.50 -7.90 11.95
C ARG A 158 0.78 -9.16 11.12
N ASN A 159 -0.21 -9.66 10.39
CA ASN A 159 -0.09 -10.81 9.49
C ASN A 159 0.61 -10.40 8.18
N ARG A 160 1.40 -11.28 7.56
CA ARG A 160 2.15 -10.97 6.32
C ARG A 160 1.25 -10.62 5.13
N LEU A 161 1.84 -10.00 4.12
CA LEU A 161 1.30 -9.44 2.87
C LEU A 161 0.82 -7.98 3.02
N PRO A 162 0.85 -7.19 1.92
CA PRO A 162 0.38 -5.82 1.91
C PRO A 162 -1.03 -5.63 2.47
N ILE A 163 -1.33 -4.46 3.06
CA ILE A 163 -2.71 -4.08 3.39
C ILE A 163 -3.54 -4.04 2.10
N ILE A 164 -3.10 -3.26 1.11
CA ILE A 164 -3.71 -3.17 -0.23
C ILE A 164 -2.72 -3.69 -1.27
N HIS A 165 -3.19 -4.59 -2.13
CA HIS A 165 -2.45 -5.01 -3.32
C HIS A 165 -3.25 -4.76 -4.59
N VAL A 166 -2.70 -3.93 -5.46
CA VAL A 166 -3.21 -3.68 -6.82
C VAL A 166 -2.38 -4.51 -7.78
N ASN A 167 -2.99 -5.40 -8.56
CA ASN A 167 -2.26 -6.14 -9.58
C ASN A 167 -2.05 -5.26 -10.83
N SER A 168 -1.00 -5.54 -11.59
CA SER A 168 -0.67 -4.81 -12.83
C SER A 168 -1.69 -5.05 -13.95
N ASN A 169 -1.70 -4.13 -14.92
CA ASN A 169 -2.61 -4.05 -16.06
C ASN A 169 -4.08 -3.89 -15.65
N PHE A 170 -4.29 -3.14 -14.57
CA PHE A 170 -5.60 -2.67 -14.15
C PHE A 170 -5.54 -1.17 -13.86
N ASP A 171 -6.31 -0.42 -14.63
CA ASP A 171 -6.17 1.02 -14.78
C ASP A 171 -7.19 1.79 -13.94
N ASN A 172 -6.92 3.09 -13.76
CA ASN A 172 -7.80 4.06 -13.11
C ASN A 172 -8.17 3.69 -11.66
N ASN A 173 -7.29 2.94 -10.99
CA ASN A 173 -7.46 2.62 -9.58
C ASN A 173 -7.01 3.80 -8.70
N VAL A 174 -7.83 4.18 -7.73
CA VAL A 174 -7.60 5.34 -6.86
C VAL A 174 -7.69 4.95 -5.39
N ILE A 175 -6.60 5.18 -4.65
CA ILE A 175 -6.52 4.97 -3.20
C ILE A 175 -6.35 6.35 -2.56
N ARG A 176 -7.39 6.88 -1.91
CA ARG A 176 -7.39 8.26 -1.42
C ARG A 176 -7.99 8.50 -0.05
N ASP A 177 -7.49 9.51 0.65
CA ASP A 177 -8.05 9.97 1.94
C ASP A 177 -8.15 8.86 3.00
N ASN A 178 -7.27 7.85 2.94
CA ASN A 178 -7.26 6.74 3.90
C ASN A 178 -6.23 6.98 5.02
N ILE A 179 -6.44 6.33 6.15
CA ILE A 179 -5.51 6.36 7.30
C ILE A 179 -4.93 4.96 7.50
N PHE A 180 -3.61 4.84 7.38
CA PHE A 180 -2.83 3.65 7.72
C PHE A 180 -2.03 3.93 8.98
N GLN A 181 -2.25 3.16 10.05
CA GLN A 181 -1.60 3.49 11.33
C GLN A 181 -1.23 2.31 12.22
N ASP A 182 -0.28 2.58 13.10
CA ASP A 182 0.11 1.73 14.24
C ASP A 182 0.46 0.30 13.82
N VAL A 183 1.16 0.18 12.69
CA VAL A 183 1.64 -1.10 12.15
C VAL A 183 3.06 -1.33 12.68
N PRO A 184 3.28 -2.30 13.58
CA PRO A 184 4.60 -2.50 14.19
C PRO A 184 5.61 -3.07 13.20
N SER A 185 6.89 -2.99 13.57
CA SER A 185 7.94 -3.65 12.80
C SER A 185 7.82 -5.16 12.89
N ARG A 186 8.25 -5.83 11.82
CA ARG A 186 8.27 -7.29 11.70
C ARG A 186 9.63 -7.73 11.18
N ALA A 187 10.24 -8.73 11.81
CA ALA A 187 11.60 -9.18 11.47
C ALA A 187 11.72 -9.69 10.02
N ALA A 188 10.67 -10.34 9.51
CA ALA A 188 10.65 -10.90 8.15
C ALA A 188 10.15 -9.93 7.05
N GLY A 189 9.75 -8.70 7.40
CA GLY A 189 9.11 -7.76 6.48
C GLY A 189 7.83 -8.31 5.81
N ALA A 190 7.61 -7.89 4.57
CA ALA A 190 6.46 -8.17 3.70
C ALA A 190 5.12 -7.71 4.29
N LEU A 191 5.10 -6.47 4.75
CA LEU A 191 3.92 -5.80 5.34
C LEU A 191 3.78 -4.37 4.82
N GLU A 192 3.88 -4.20 3.50
CA GLU A 192 3.67 -2.93 2.82
C GLU A 192 2.25 -2.40 3.12
N ALA A 193 2.06 -1.09 3.20
CA ALA A 193 0.70 -0.54 3.27
C ALA A 193 0.02 -0.70 1.91
N ILE A 194 0.72 -0.34 0.85
CA ILE A 194 0.23 -0.45 -0.52
C ILE A 194 1.32 -1.06 -1.37
N ARG A 195 0.98 -2.11 -2.13
CA ARG A 195 1.81 -2.62 -3.21
C ARG A 195 1.05 -2.57 -4.53
N VAL A 196 1.74 -2.18 -5.60
CA VAL A 196 1.18 -2.10 -6.95
C VAL A 196 2.06 -2.87 -7.92
N GLY A 197 1.52 -3.90 -8.55
CA GLY A 197 2.23 -4.78 -9.47
C GLY A 197 3.24 -5.72 -8.81
N LEU A 198 3.88 -6.54 -9.65
CA LEU A 198 4.94 -7.47 -9.25
C LEU A 198 6.13 -7.43 -10.23
N ALA A 199 6.57 -6.21 -10.55
CA ALA A 199 7.64 -5.88 -11.50
C ALA A 199 7.25 -6.14 -12.96
N ASP A 200 5.98 -5.88 -13.28
CA ASP A 200 5.41 -6.05 -14.61
C ASP A 200 4.30 -5.01 -14.88
N GLY A 201 4.17 -4.63 -16.15
CA GLY A 201 3.02 -3.89 -16.67
C GLY A 201 2.85 -2.45 -16.21
N ASP A 202 1.75 -1.87 -16.70
CA ASP A 202 1.29 -0.53 -16.37
C ASP A 202 0.17 -0.61 -15.32
N SER A 203 -0.09 0.49 -14.61
CA SER A 203 -1.23 0.54 -13.67
C SER A 203 -1.87 1.91 -13.55
N ASP A 204 -1.13 3.00 -13.79
CA ASP A 204 -1.61 4.39 -13.68
C ASP A 204 -2.37 4.68 -12.37
N VAL A 205 -2.02 3.95 -11.32
CA VAL A 205 -2.67 4.04 -10.00
C VAL A 205 -2.47 5.43 -9.42
N ARG A 206 -3.51 5.97 -8.79
CA ARG A 206 -3.43 7.24 -8.06
C ARG A 206 -3.53 6.98 -6.56
N ILE A 207 -2.46 7.26 -5.83
CA ILE A 207 -2.39 7.16 -4.37
C ILE A 207 -2.34 8.59 -3.82
N VAL A 208 -3.46 9.12 -3.34
CA VAL A 208 -3.65 10.55 -3.12
C VAL A 208 -4.14 10.88 -1.70
N GLY A 209 -3.49 11.80 -0.99
CA GLY A 209 -4.05 12.32 0.27
C GLY A 209 -4.13 11.31 1.43
N ASN A 210 -3.38 10.20 1.36
CA ASN A 210 -3.40 9.19 2.43
C ASN A 210 -2.43 9.56 3.57
N SER A 211 -2.78 9.16 4.79
CA SER A 211 -1.94 9.35 5.99
C SER A 211 -1.35 8.02 6.46
N PHE A 212 -0.03 7.98 6.68
CA PHE A 212 0.73 6.83 7.17
C PHE A 212 1.42 7.19 8.48
N ILE A 213 0.85 6.77 9.61
CA ILE A 213 1.22 7.23 10.96
C ILE A 213 1.75 6.05 11.79
N ASN A 214 2.97 6.14 12.31
CA ASN A 214 3.60 5.04 13.04
C ASN A 214 3.64 3.74 12.20
N TYR A 215 3.93 3.86 10.90
CA TYR A 215 3.95 2.72 9.99
C TYR A 215 5.37 2.12 9.93
N HIS A 216 5.56 0.94 10.53
CA HIS A 216 6.86 0.29 10.65
C HIS A 216 6.95 -1.10 10.00
N GLY A 217 5.88 -1.53 9.33
CA GLY A 217 5.69 -2.89 8.83
C GLY A 217 6.76 -3.38 7.84
N ASP A 218 7.23 -2.50 6.96
CA ASP A 218 8.22 -2.83 5.93
C ASP A 218 9.23 -1.71 5.70
N SER A 219 10.33 -2.06 5.05
CA SER A 219 11.23 -1.10 4.39
C SER A 219 10.56 -0.34 3.24
N GLU A 220 9.39 -0.77 2.78
CA GLU A 220 8.58 -0.16 1.73
C GLU A 220 7.13 0.06 2.21
N THR A 221 6.81 1.23 2.74
CA THR A 221 5.43 1.55 3.17
C THR A 221 4.51 1.59 1.95
N ILE A 222 4.92 2.30 0.89
CA ILE A 222 4.35 2.12 -0.45
C ILE A 222 5.42 1.49 -1.33
N SER A 223 5.07 0.38 -2.00
CA SER A 223 5.95 -0.34 -2.92
C SER A 223 5.34 -0.37 -4.33
N ILE A 224 5.83 0.49 -5.21
CA ILE A 224 5.45 0.53 -6.62
C ILE A 224 6.35 -0.41 -7.40
N LYS A 225 5.71 -1.32 -8.15
CA LYS A 225 6.34 -2.35 -8.99
C LYS A 225 5.64 -2.45 -10.35
N ALA A 226 5.17 -1.31 -10.86
CA ALA A 226 4.49 -1.12 -12.15
C ALA A 226 4.74 0.33 -12.62
N ASN A 227 4.47 0.62 -13.89
CA ASN A 227 4.67 1.97 -14.44
C ASN A 227 3.49 2.92 -14.14
N GLY A 228 3.75 4.23 -14.27
CA GLY A 228 2.70 5.24 -14.37
C GLY A 228 2.06 5.70 -13.06
N ALA A 229 2.55 5.23 -11.91
CA ALA A 229 1.94 5.56 -10.63
C ALA A 229 2.05 7.05 -10.28
N VAL A 230 0.95 7.64 -9.79
CA VAL A 230 0.90 9.00 -9.25
C VAL A 230 0.68 8.94 -7.75
N LEU A 231 1.68 9.39 -6.99
CA LEU A 231 1.67 9.45 -5.53
C LEU A 231 1.67 10.91 -5.11
N SER A 232 0.50 11.42 -4.72
CA SER A 232 0.31 12.84 -4.43
C SER A 232 -0.27 13.15 -3.06
N ASP A 233 0.19 14.24 -2.44
CA ASP A 233 -0.39 14.80 -1.20
C ASP A 233 -0.47 13.81 -0.02
N ASN A 234 0.34 12.73 -0.04
CA ASN A 234 0.35 11.76 1.07
C ASN A 234 1.22 12.26 2.21
N THR A 235 0.86 11.90 3.43
CA THR A 235 1.55 12.31 4.65
C THR A 235 2.11 11.09 5.39
N PHE A 236 3.41 11.09 5.67
CA PHE A 236 4.10 10.05 6.42
C PHE A 236 4.64 10.64 7.73
N ILE A 237 4.21 10.10 8.87
CA ILE A 237 4.56 10.61 10.20
C ILE A 237 5.11 9.46 11.05
N ASN A 238 6.34 9.62 11.53
CA ASN A 238 7.01 8.63 12.37
C ASN A 238 7.01 7.23 11.75
N SER A 239 7.36 7.13 10.47
CA SER A 239 7.28 5.88 9.70
C SER A 239 8.67 5.35 9.35
N ARG A 240 8.80 4.01 9.27
CA ARG A 240 10.06 3.36 8.87
C ARG A 240 10.43 3.67 7.42
N SER A 241 9.45 3.94 6.59
CA SER A 241 9.68 4.22 5.17
C SER A 241 8.53 5.05 4.62
N GLY A 242 8.73 5.67 3.46
CA GLY A 242 7.69 6.34 2.71
C GLY A 242 7.42 5.60 1.40
N ILE A 243 7.85 6.21 0.29
CA ILE A 243 7.59 5.75 -1.07
C ILE A 243 8.81 5.00 -1.60
N SER A 244 8.61 3.77 -2.04
CA SER A 244 9.57 3.01 -2.82
C SER A 244 9.04 2.76 -4.23
N ILE A 245 9.71 3.31 -5.24
CA ILE A 245 9.60 2.79 -6.61
C ILE A 245 10.62 1.67 -6.71
N ARG A 246 10.14 0.46 -6.47
CA ARG A 246 10.97 -0.75 -6.44
C ARG A 246 11.17 -1.32 -7.85
N TYR A 247 10.20 -1.10 -8.73
CA TYR A 247 10.24 -1.40 -10.15
C TYR A 247 9.25 -0.49 -10.89
N GLY A 248 9.49 -0.21 -12.16
CA GLY A 248 8.62 0.61 -13.01
C GLY A 248 9.21 1.99 -13.34
N ASN A 249 8.63 2.65 -14.34
CA ASN A 249 9.05 3.92 -14.92
C ASN A 249 7.89 4.93 -14.90
N ASN A 250 8.17 6.18 -15.27
CA ASN A 250 7.14 7.22 -15.54
C ASN A 250 6.22 7.47 -14.33
N CYS A 251 6.78 7.54 -13.13
CA CYS A 251 6.00 7.76 -11.90
C CYS A 251 6.19 9.17 -11.36
N ASP A 252 5.12 9.73 -10.82
CA ASP A 252 5.06 11.07 -10.25
C ASP A 252 4.93 10.98 -8.72
N ILE A 253 5.91 11.51 -7.99
CA ILE A 253 5.91 11.66 -6.54
C ILE A 253 5.78 13.16 -6.22
N VAL A 254 4.56 13.60 -5.92
CA VAL A 254 4.21 15.02 -5.93
C VAL A 254 3.62 15.49 -4.58
N ASN A 255 4.11 16.60 -4.03
CA ASN A 255 3.52 17.24 -2.84
C ASN A 255 3.35 16.36 -1.60
N ASN A 256 4.12 15.27 -1.47
CA ASN A 256 4.06 14.41 -0.28
C ASN A 256 4.83 15.04 0.88
N THR A 257 4.39 14.78 2.10
CA THR A 257 5.05 15.25 3.33
C THR A 257 5.62 14.06 4.11
N PHE A 258 6.92 14.11 4.41
CA PHE A 258 7.63 13.10 5.19
C PHE A 258 8.17 13.73 6.47
N SER A 259 7.66 13.29 7.62
CA SER A 259 8.04 13.83 8.92
C SER A 259 8.55 12.71 9.84
N ASN A 260 9.79 12.85 10.34
CA ASN A 260 10.45 11.82 11.16
C ASN A 260 10.40 10.43 10.49
N THR A 261 10.63 10.38 9.17
CA THR A 261 10.65 9.14 8.38
C THR A 261 12.08 8.63 8.22
N VAL A 262 12.31 7.31 8.27
CA VAL A 262 13.68 6.74 8.15
C VAL A 262 14.15 6.65 6.70
N THR A 263 13.33 6.15 5.78
CA THR A 263 13.63 6.12 4.33
C THR A 263 12.47 6.76 3.56
N PRO A 264 12.49 8.09 3.34
CA PRO A 264 11.33 8.81 2.80
C PRO A 264 11.01 8.44 1.35
N ILE A 265 11.99 8.56 0.45
CA ILE A 265 11.87 8.17 -0.95
C ILE A 265 13.03 7.27 -1.34
N ARG A 266 12.72 6.13 -1.97
CA ARG A 266 13.69 5.23 -2.60
C ARG A 266 13.23 4.90 -4.01
N ILE A 267 14.07 5.09 -5.02
CA ILE A 267 13.66 4.86 -6.42
C ILE A 267 14.67 4.05 -7.22
N ALA A 268 14.13 3.18 -8.05
CA ALA A 268 14.75 2.56 -9.21
C ALA A 268 13.88 2.88 -10.43
N GLY A 269 14.43 2.80 -11.64
CA GLY A 269 13.68 3.09 -12.87
C GLY A 269 13.85 4.53 -13.33
N SER A 270 13.25 4.83 -14.48
CA SER A 270 13.52 6.05 -15.24
C SER A 270 12.29 6.94 -15.40
N ASN A 271 12.54 8.19 -15.78
CA ASN A 271 11.51 9.18 -16.11
C ASN A 271 10.60 9.53 -14.92
N HIS A 272 11.15 9.54 -13.71
CA HIS A 272 10.38 9.91 -12.52
C HIS A 272 10.42 11.41 -12.26
N ARG A 273 9.32 11.93 -11.71
CA ARG A 273 9.24 13.32 -11.24
C ARG A 273 9.01 13.34 -9.74
N ILE A 274 9.92 13.97 -9.01
CA ILE A 274 9.87 14.14 -7.56
C ILE A 274 9.71 15.63 -7.30
N VAL A 275 8.47 16.09 -7.17
CA VAL A 275 8.12 17.51 -7.25
C VAL A 275 7.36 17.99 -6.03
N GLY A 276 7.76 19.12 -5.44
CA GLY A 276 6.95 19.78 -4.39
C GLY A 276 6.89 19.05 -3.05
N ASN A 277 7.69 18.00 -2.84
CA ASN A 277 7.65 17.21 -1.61
C ASN A 277 8.34 17.95 -0.45
N THR A 278 7.85 17.71 0.77
CA THR A 278 8.38 18.31 1.99
C THR A 278 9.00 17.24 2.89
N PHE A 279 10.26 17.44 3.27
CA PHE A 279 11.03 16.54 4.13
C PHE A 279 11.35 17.23 5.46
N ASN A 280 10.75 16.76 6.56
CA ASN A 280 10.80 17.41 7.87
C ASN A 280 11.49 16.54 8.91
N LYS A 281 12.69 16.94 9.35
CA LYS A 281 13.40 16.31 10.48
C LYS A 281 13.44 14.77 10.38
N ASN A 282 13.66 14.26 9.17
CA ASN A 282 13.77 12.82 8.92
C ASN A 282 14.98 12.24 9.64
N LYS A 283 14.94 10.94 9.96
CA LYS A 283 16.06 10.32 10.68
C LYS A 283 17.32 10.38 9.84
N LYS A 284 18.44 10.77 10.46
CA LYS A 284 19.74 10.96 9.79
C LYS A 284 19.66 11.89 8.57
N ASP A 285 18.77 12.87 8.60
CA ASP A 285 18.53 13.80 7.49
C ASP A 285 18.20 13.08 6.16
N ALA A 286 17.54 11.92 6.22
CA ALA A 286 17.20 11.16 5.04
C ALA A 286 16.21 11.92 4.13
N SER A 287 16.39 11.79 2.82
CA SER A 287 15.53 12.38 1.80
C SER A 287 15.24 11.40 0.65
N ILE A 288 15.96 11.51 -0.45
CA ILE A 288 15.82 10.70 -1.67
C ILE A 288 17.01 9.75 -1.77
N THR A 289 16.73 8.48 -2.02
CA THR A 289 17.72 7.43 -2.24
C THR A 289 17.51 6.81 -3.60
N PHE A 290 18.58 6.67 -4.37
CA PHE A 290 18.57 6.02 -5.68
C PHE A 290 19.13 4.60 -5.57
N MET A 291 18.57 3.68 -6.33
CA MET A 291 19.14 2.35 -6.49
C MET A 291 20.20 2.38 -7.60
N VAL A 292 21.31 1.68 -7.41
CA VAL A 292 22.24 1.39 -8.52
C VAL A 292 21.63 0.26 -9.36
N GLY A 293 21.53 0.48 -10.67
CA GLY A 293 20.95 -0.45 -11.64
C GLY A 293 21.82 -1.68 -11.87
N GLY A 294 21.17 -2.79 -12.21
CA GLY A 294 21.82 -4.07 -12.45
C GLY A 294 20.83 -5.24 -12.42
N LYS A 295 21.29 -6.40 -11.96
CA LYS A 295 20.51 -7.65 -12.04
C LYS A 295 19.12 -7.58 -11.40
N SER A 296 18.93 -6.80 -10.34
CA SER A 296 17.70 -6.80 -9.50
C SER A 296 16.93 -5.48 -9.50
N TYR A 297 17.50 -4.43 -10.12
CA TYR A 297 16.92 -3.10 -10.15
C TYR A 297 17.12 -2.49 -11.54
N PRO A 298 16.07 -1.90 -12.12
CA PRO A 298 16.23 -1.13 -13.35
C PRO A 298 17.17 0.06 -13.12
N ASN A 299 17.80 0.50 -14.20
CA ASN A 299 18.65 1.70 -14.19
C ASN A 299 17.82 2.92 -13.75
N VAL A 300 18.49 3.85 -13.07
CA VAL A 300 17.90 5.15 -12.72
C VAL A 300 18.40 6.17 -13.71
N GLU A 301 17.49 6.75 -14.48
CA GLU A 301 17.83 7.73 -15.50
C GLU A 301 16.71 8.74 -15.69
N ASN A 302 17.05 9.97 -16.09
CA ASN A 302 16.11 11.04 -16.43
C ASN A 302 15.14 11.33 -15.28
N ILE A 303 15.69 11.81 -14.16
CA ILE A 303 14.91 12.11 -12.95
C ILE A 303 14.80 13.62 -12.77
N GLU A 304 13.57 14.11 -12.70
CA GLU A 304 13.29 15.49 -12.30
C GLU A 304 13.12 15.56 -10.78
N ILE A 305 13.93 16.39 -10.11
CA ILE A 305 13.78 16.71 -8.69
C ILE A 305 13.61 18.22 -8.60
N SER A 306 12.38 18.69 -8.44
CA SER A 306 12.09 20.12 -8.47
C SER A 306 11.16 20.59 -7.37
N ARG A 307 11.32 21.84 -6.92
CA ARG A 307 10.40 22.50 -5.97
C ARG A 307 10.22 21.79 -4.63
N ASN A 308 11.15 20.92 -4.24
CA ASN A 308 11.07 20.22 -2.96
C ASN A 308 11.60 21.11 -1.81
N GLN A 309 11.03 20.92 -0.62
CA GLN A 309 11.40 21.59 0.62
C GLN A 309 12.12 20.61 1.56
N PHE A 310 13.41 20.80 1.76
CA PHE A 310 14.23 20.01 2.66
C PHE A 310 14.43 20.75 3.98
N ASN A 311 13.53 20.54 4.93
CA ASN A 311 13.65 21.03 6.30
C ASN A 311 14.53 20.08 7.14
N LEU A 312 15.76 19.93 6.68
CA LEU A 312 16.79 18.99 7.14
C LEU A 312 18.09 19.75 7.46
N LYS A 313 18.93 19.20 8.34
CA LYS A 313 20.23 19.83 8.64
C LYS A 313 21.18 19.69 7.45
N ASN A 314 21.12 18.55 6.76
CA ASN A 314 21.90 18.26 5.57
C ASN A 314 20.97 17.78 4.44
N VAL A 315 21.33 18.09 3.20
CA VAL A 315 20.65 17.55 2.01
C VAL A 315 21.65 16.73 1.20
N THR A 316 21.51 15.42 1.31
CA THR A 316 22.32 14.44 0.56
C THR A 316 21.39 13.46 -0.10
N PHE A 317 21.63 13.20 -1.39
CA PHE A 317 21.01 12.08 -2.09
C PHE A 317 21.99 10.91 -2.11
N ASN A 318 21.51 9.76 -1.64
CA ASN A 318 22.33 8.57 -1.48
C ASN A 318 22.07 7.58 -2.61
N CYS A 319 23.05 6.74 -2.92
CA CYS A 319 22.84 5.53 -3.69
C CYS A 319 22.94 4.28 -2.80
N ILE A 320 22.17 3.25 -3.14
CA ILE A 320 22.34 1.90 -2.59
C ILE A 320 22.78 0.98 -3.71
N GLN A 321 23.96 0.41 -3.56
CA GLN A 321 24.55 -0.56 -4.48
C GLN A 321 24.44 -1.97 -3.90
N PHE A 322 23.96 -2.91 -4.71
CA PHE A 322 23.99 -4.34 -4.41
C PHE A 322 25.09 -5.02 -5.23
N PRO A 323 25.58 -6.21 -4.82
CA PRO A 323 26.51 -6.98 -5.64
C PRO A 323 25.99 -7.15 -7.08
N ASN A 324 26.87 -7.00 -8.08
CA ASN A 324 26.55 -7.06 -9.52
C ASN A 324 25.58 -5.96 -10.02
N HIS A 325 25.60 -4.79 -9.38
CA HIS A 325 24.90 -3.58 -9.84
C HIS A 325 25.93 -2.48 -10.07
N HIS A 326 26.07 -2.04 -11.32
CA HIS A 326 27.14 -1.12 -11.74
C HIS A 326 26.62 0.08 -12.54
N SER A 327 25.33 0.12 -12.85
CA SER A 327 24.71 1.21 -13.59
C SER A 327 24.26 2.30 -12.62
N PHE A 328 25.17 3.22 -12.31
CA PHE A 328 24.90 4.34 -11.42
C PHE A 328 23.86 5.30 -12.01
N PRO A 329 23.08 6.01 -11.16
CA PRO A 329 22.07 6.95 -11.64
C PRO A 329 22.64 8.04 -12.55
N SER A 330 21.96 8.30 -13.66
CA SER A 330 22.35 9.31 -14.66
C SER A 330 21.21 10.30 -14.94
N ASP A 331 21.55 11.45 -15.55
CA ASP A 331 20.58 12.46 -15.99
C ASP A 331 19.61 12.92 -14.87
N ILE A 332 20.19 13.28 -13.72
CA ILE A 332 19.46 13.80 -12.57
C ILE A 332 19.41 15.32 -12.68
N ARG A 333 18.21 15.88 -12.73
CA ARG A 333 17.97 17.32 -12.87
C ARG A 333 17.37 17.89 -11.60
N LEU A 334 18.12 18.76 -10.96
CA LEU A 334 17.78 19.46 -9.74
C LEU A 334 17.45 20.91 -10.08
N SER A 335 16.23 21.35 -9.78
CA SER A 335 15.82 22.73 -10.04
C SER A 335 14.89 23.28 -8.97
N GLN A 336 15.12 24.52 -8.54
CA GLN A 336 14.21 25.22 -7.61
C GLN A 336 13.93 24.43 -6.32
N ASN A 337 14.89 23.67 -5.80
CA ASN A 337 14.76 23.02 -4.50
C ASN A 337 15.24 23.96 -3.40
N TYR A 338 14.78 23.76 -2.17
CA TYR A 338 15.10 24.64 -1.04
C TYR A 338 15.49 23.82 0.18
N GLN A 339 16.52 24.26 0.90
CA GLN A 339 16.87 23.76 2.23
C GLN A 339 16.53 24.83 3.26
N ASN A 340 15.58 24.54 4.17
CA ASN A 340 15.10 25.50 5.19
C ASN A 340 14.77 26.89 4.59
N GLY A 341 14.11 26.91 3.42
CA GLY A 341 13.76 28.14 2.69
C GLY A 341 14.88 28.77 1.85
N ILE A 342 16.12 28.26 1.91
CA ILE A 342 17.25 28.75 1.11
C ILE A 342 17.33 27.96 -0.20
N PRO A 343 17.39 28.61 -1.39
CA PRO A 343 17.53 27.90 -2.66
C PRO A 343 18.82 27.07 -2.74
N LEU A 344 18.66 25.81 -3.15
CA LEU A 344 19.75 24.93 -3.57
C LEU A 344 20.23 25.32 -4.98
N GLU A 345 21.49 24.99 -5.28
CA GLU A 345 22.02 25.11 -6.64
C GLU A 345 21.24 24.23 -7.62
N ASN A 346 20.86 24.80 -8.77
CA ASN A 346 20.31 24.01 -9.87
C ASN A 346 21.45 23.17 -10.46
N LYS A 347 21.21 21.89 -10.71
CA LYS A 347 22.25 20.98 -11.16
C LYS A 347 21.69 19.98 -12.17
N HIS A 348 22.50 19.65 -13.15
CA HIS A 348 22.29 18.51 -14.03
C HIS A 348 23.52 17.62 -13.89
N THR A 349 23.34 16.37 -13.46
CA THR A 349 24.47 15.53 -13.03
C THR A 349 24.19 14.04 -13.17
N ASN A 350 25.27 13.28 -13.22
CA ASN A 350 25.28 11.85 -12.93
C ASN A 350 25.75 11.63 -11.49
N ILE A 351 25.45 10.46 -10.91
CA ILE A 351 25.86 10.09 -9.54
C ILE A 351 26.99 9.07 -9.61
N GLU A 352 28.22 9.55 -9.73
CA GLU A 352 29.40 8.71 -9.58
C GLU A 352 29.80 8.69 -8.09
N ASN A 353 30.21 7.53 -7.55
CA ASN A 353 30.69 7.38 -6.15
C ASN A 353 29.65 7.63 -5.04
N ASN A 354 28.45 7.08 -5.21
CA ASN A 354 27.41 6.88 -4.19
C ASN A 354 26.71 8.12 -3.57
N ARG A 355 27.08 9.37 -3.90
CA ARG A 355 26.43 10.56 -3.31
C ARG A 355 26.37 11.78 -4.25
N ILE A 356 25.26 12.53 -4.18
CA ILE A 356 25.21 13.94 -4.59
C ILE A 356 25.01 14.80 -3.32
N ALA A 357 25.94 15.72 -3.06
CA ALA A 357 25.73 16.83 -2.13
C ALA A 357 25.35 18.09 -2.91
N THR A 358 24.31 18.80 -2.47
CA THR A 358 23.91 20.09 -3.04
C THR A 358 24.45 21.24 -2.20
N LYS A 359 25.11 22.24 -2.82
CA LYS A 359 25.55 23.45 -2.12
C LYS A 359 24.42 24.48 -2.05
N ASN A 360 24.37 25.24 -0.96
CA ASN A 360 23.48 26.40 -0.83
C ASN A 360 24.15 27.63 -1.44
N LYS A 361 23.40 28.45 -2.19
CA LYS A 361 23.92 29.65 -2.87
C LYS A 361 24.40 30.79 -1.95
N ARG A 362 24.39 30.61 -0.62
CA ARG A 362 24.72 31.66 0.36
C ARG A 362 25.63 31.26 1.52
N SER A 363 26.21 30.06 1.52
CA SER A 363 27.16 29.69 2.58
C SER A 363 28.32 28.87 2.05
N ASP A 364 29.43 29.55 1.80
CA ASP A 364 30.75 28.96 1.98
C ASP A 364 30.88 28.59 3.46
N ASN A 365 30.51 27.35 3.81
CA ASN A 365 31.15 26.55 4.86
C ASN A 365 30.37 25.25 5.11
N THR A 366 31.13 24.15 5.15
CA THR A 366 30.72 22.76 5.49
C THR A 366 30.12 21.94 4.35
N VAL A 367 30.95 21.59 3.36
CA VAL A 367 30.81 20.30 2.64
C VAL A 367 31.51 19.25 3.49
N LEU A 368 30.76 18.48 4.28
CA LEU A 368 31.26 17.22 4.80
C LEU A 368 31.16 16.19 3.69
N TYR A 369 32.23 16.08 2.90
CA TYR A 369 32.56 14.82 2.26
C TYR A 369 32.55 13.74 3.36
N THR A 370 31.85 12.65 3.12
CA THR A 370 32.11 11.42 3.88
C THR A 370 32.42 10.34 2.87
N TYR A 371 33.72 10.20 2.63
CA TYR A 371 34.34 9.00 2.08
C TYR A 371 34.47 7.94 3.20
N ASP A 372 34.55 6.69 2.72
CA ASP A 372 35.02 5.43 3.32
C ASP A 372 34.17 4.73 4.40
N PHE A 373 33.70 3.50 4.09
CA PHE A 373 34.50 2.27 4.19
C PHE A 373 34.23 1.32 3.00
#